data_AF-A0A091KNE0-F1
#
_entry.id   AF-A0A091KNE0-F1
#
_cell.length_a   1.000
_cell.length_b   1.000
_cell.length_c   1.000
_cell.angle_alpha   90.00
_cell.angle_beta   90.00
_cell.angle_gamma   90.00
#
_symmetry.space_group_name_H-M   'P 1'
#
loop_
_entity.id
_entity.type
_entity.pdbx_description
1 polymer ?
#
loop_
_entity_poly.entity_id
_entity_poly.type
_entity_poly.pdbx_seq_one_letter_code
_entity_poly.pdbx_strand_id
1 'polypeptide(L)'
;NPTQVGTALQVFHNLGTLKDTIANVVDGYCTILEDNIKNALDIKVLTQPSQTVTRGGPGRAAMPTPGNTAAFRAALWTNMEKLMDQICAACGQVQHLQKVLTKKRDPVSHVCFIEEIVKGGQSDILYKFWTAVTQTLSSQFQSATDSSMFLKQAFEGEYPKLLRLYNDLWKRLQQYSQNIQRNFNTSGTTEIFSELQQMEEDTQDLFMQKPQDYDPEKALKDSLQHYEAAYLSKSLSRLFDPINLVFPPGGRNPPSSDELDSIIKTIASELNVAAVDPDLSLAVAKNVAKTIQLYGVKSEQLLSTQGDASQVIGPLTEGQRRNVAVVNSLYKLHQSVLKAVHDLMGNAVQPLLNSVGDSVEAIIITMHQEDFSGSLSNSGKPDVPCSLYMKELQGFIARVMSDYFRHFECFDFVFDNTEAMAQRAIELFIRNASLIRPLGEGGKMRLAADFAQMELAVAPLCRRVSDLGKSYRQLRSFRPLLFQTSEHIASSPALGEVIPFSTILQFLFTRAPPELKSPFQRAEWSIARYSQWLDDHPSEKDRLALIR
;
A
#
# COMPACT_ATOMS: atom_id res chain seq x y z
N ASN A 1 -14.06 -12.93 -29.67
CA ASN A 1 -13.48 -12.32 -30.88
C ASN A 1 -14.40 -11.19 -31.36
N PRO A 2 -14.00 -9.92 -31.23
CA PRO A 2 -14.87 -8.77 -31.49
C PRO A 2 -15.41 -8.70 -32.93
N THR A 3 -14.63 -9.16 -33.91
CA THR A 3 -15.03 -9.14 -35.32
C THR A 3 -16.19 -10.11 -35.58
N GLN A 4 -16.14 -11.30 -34.99
CA GLN A 4 -17.21 -12.30 -35.09
C GLN A 4 -18.49 -11.84 -34.37
N VAL A 5 -18.35 -11.24 -33.17
CA VAL A 5 -19.50 -10.66 -32.44
C VAL A 5 -20.14 -9.55 -33.27
N GLY A 6 -19.33 -8.66 -33.87
CA GLY A 6 -19.82 -7.61 -34.75
C GLY A 6 -20.54 -8.13 -35.99
N THR A 7 -20.06 -9.22 -36.60
CA THR A 7 -20.75 -9.88 -37.73
C THR A 7 -22.07 -10.51 -37.31
N ALA A 8 -22.10 -11.21 -36.16
CA ALA A 8 -23.33 -11.80 -35.65
C ALA A 8 -24.40 -10.74 -35.34
N LEU A 9 -24.01 -9.61 -34.72
CA LEU A 9 -24.91 -8.50 -34.44
C LEU A 9 -25.47 -7.88 -35.74
N GLN A 10 -24.66 -7.77 -36.80
CA GLN A 10 -25.16 -7.31 -38.10
C GLN A 10 -26.22 -8.25 -38.68
N VAL A 11 -26.03 -9.58 -38.55
CA VAL A 11 -27.02 -10.57 -38.99
C VAL A 11 -28.33 -10.39 -38.22
N PHE A 12 -28.28 -10.26 -36.90
CA PHE A 12 -29.47 -10.05 -36.07
C PHE A 12 -30.17 -8.72 -36.34
N HIS A 13 -29.41 -7.66 -36.65
CA HIS A 13 -29.97 -6.38 -37.11
C HIS A 13 -30.75 -6.55 -38.41
N ASN A 14 -30.13 -7.20 -39.41
CA ASN A 14 -30.76 -7.42 -40.71
C ASN A 14 -32.01 -8.32 -40.62
N LEU A 15 -32.10 -9.19 -39.61
CA LEU A 15 -33.26 -10.03 -39.32
C LEU A 15 -34.31 -9.33 -38.44
N GLY A 16 -34.05 -8.11 -37.96
CA GLY A 16 -34.96 -7.37 -37.08
C GLY A 16 -35.06 -7.92 -35.64
N THR A 17 -34.23 -8.90 -35.25
CA THR A 17 -34.28 -9.57 -33.94
C THR A 17 -33.18 -9.12 -32.97
N LEU A 18 -32.45 -8.06 -33.30
CA LEU A 18 -31.30 -7.56 -32.55
C LEU A 18 -31.64 -7.28 -31.08
N LYS A 19 -32.76 -6.59 -30.82
CA LYS A 19 -33.19 -6.19 -29.47
C LYS A 19 -33.47 -7.40 -28.59
N ASP A 20 -34.27 -8.35 -29.09
CA ASP A 20 -34.64 -9.56 -28.35
C ASP A 20 -33.42 -10.45 -28.09
N THR A 21 -32.52 -10.54 -29.07
CA THR A 21 -31.29 -11.34 -28.93
C THR A 21 -30.37 -10.78 -27.85
N ILE A 22 -30.20 -9.46 -27.80
CA ILE A 22 -29.36 -8.81 -26.77
C ILE A 22 -30.01 -8.93 -25.39
N ALA A 23 -31.32 -8.73 -25.27
CA ALA A 23 -32.05 -8.93 -24.03
C ALA A 23 -31.89 -10.37 -23.52
N ASN A 24 -32.10 -11.37 -24.37
CA ASN A 24 -31.92 -12.79 -24.03
C ASN A 24 -30.49 -13.14 -23.59
N VAL A 25 -29.48 -12.52 -24.22
CA VAL A 25 -28.07 -12.74 -23.84
C VAL A 25 -27.78 -12.12 -22.48
N VAL A 26 -28.25 -10.90 -22.21
CA VAL A 26 -28.07 -10.21 -20.93
C VAL A 26 -28.83 -10.94 -19.81
N ASP A 27 -30.07 -11.34 -20.04
CA ASP A 27 -30.86 -12.14 -19.09
C ASP A 27 -30.23 -13.53 -18.86
N GLY A 28 -29.65 -14.13 -19.90
CA GLY A 28 -28.84 -15.35 -19.78
C GLY A 28 -27.65 -15.18 -18.85
N TYR A 29 -26.93 -14.05 -18.93
CA TYR A 29 -25.85 -13.77 -17.97
C TYR A 29 -26.39 -13.53 -16.55
N CYS A 30 -27.51 -12.81 -16.39
CA CYS A 30 -28.13 -12.58 -15.09
C CYS A 30 -28.56 -13.89 -14.41
N THR A 31 -29.18 -14.81 -15.15
CA THR A 31 -29.63 -16.11 -14.62
C THR A 31 -28.46 -17.02 -14.23
N ILE A 32 -27.41 -17.08 -15.04
CA ILE A 32 -26.17 -17.81 -14.69
C ILE A 32 -25.55 -17.23 -13.41
N LEU A 33 -25.51 -15.91 -13.28
CA LEU A 33 -25.00 -15.27 -12.07
C LEU A 33 -25.87 -15.57 -10.84
N GLU A 34 -27.19 -15.57 -10.99
CA GLU A 34 -28.10 -15.92 -9.89
C GLU A 34 -27.84 -17.35 -9.38
N ASP A 35 -27.70 -18.33 -10.28
CA ASP A 35 -27.39 -19.71 -9.90
C ASP A 35 -26.01 -19.83 -9.25
N ASN A 36 -25.02 -19.11 -9.77
CA ASN A 36 -23.68 -19.07 -9.17
C ASN A 36 -23.69 -18.47 -7.76
N ILE A 37 -24.45 -17.39 -7.52
CA ILE A 37 -24.61 -16.79 -6.20
C ILE A 37 -25.25 -17.79 -5.23
N LYS A 38 -26.34 -18.45 -5.65
CA LYS A 38 -27.01 -19.48 -4.84
C LYS A 38 -26.07 -20.63 -4.48
N ASN A 39 -25.34 -21.15 -5.46
CA ASN A 39 -24.39 -22.25 -5.26
C ASN A 39 -23.22 -21.87 -4.34
N ALA A 40 -22.74 -20.62 -4.42
CA ALA A 40 -21.66 -20.13 -3.57
C ALA A 40 -22.08 -20.03 -2.09
N LEU A 41 -23.36 -19.75 -1.83
CA LEU A 41 -23.93 -19.59 -0.49
C LEU A 41 -24.58 -20.86 0.06
N ASP A 42 -24.69 -21.94 -0.72
CA ASP A 42 -25.32 -23.18 -0.27
C ASP A 42 -24.50 -23.87 0.83
N ILE A 43 -25.09 -23.92 2.03
CA ILE A 43 -24.51 -24.55 3.22
C ILE A 43 -24.11 -26.01 2.95
N LYS A 44 -24.84 -26.74 2.10
CA LYS A 44 -24.52 -28.13 1.76
C LYS A 44 -23.23 -28.24 0.97
N VAL A 45 -22.99 -27.30 0.06
CA VAL A 45 -21.74 -27.21 -0.70
C VAL A 45 -20.59 -26.81 0.22
N LEU A 46 -20.84 -25.88 1.14
CA LEU A 46 -19.85 -25.36 2.09
C LEU A 46 -19.46 -26.33 3.20
N THR A 47 -20.30 -27.34 3.48
CA THR A 47 -20.08 -28.33 4.55
C THR A 47 -19.65 -29.71 4.05
N GLN A 48 -19.53 -29.89 2.74
CA GLN A 48 -19.01 -31.14 2.19
C GLN A 48 -17.52 -31.30 2.57
N PRO A 49 -17.12 -32.42 3.20
CA PRO A 49 -15.71 -32.68 3.47
C PRO A 49 -14.97 -32.78 2.13
N SER A 50 -13.95 -31.94 1.95
CA SER A 50 -12.94 -32.17 0.91
C SER A 50 -12.44 -33.60 1.07
N GLN A 51 -12.46 -34.35 -0.04
CA GLN A 51 -12.25 -35.78 -0.08
C GLN A 51 -10.86 -36.19 0.45
N THR A 52 -10.67 -36.33 1.76
CA THR A 52 -9.52 -37.08 2.32
C THR A 52 -9.77 -37.80 3.66
N VAL A 53 -10.93 -37.69 4.35
CA VAL A 53 -11.11 -38.42 5.64
C VAL A 53 -12.48 -39.12 5.77
N THR A 54 -12.42 -40.45 5.59
CA THR A 54 -13.28 -41.55 6.06
C THR A 54 -14.77 -41.34 6.39
N ARG A 55 -15.60 -42.02 5.57
CA ARG A 55 -16.86 -42.77 5.87
C ARG A 55 -17.77 -42.24 6.98
N GLY A 56 -18.80 -41.49 6.57
CA GLY A 56 -20.10 -41.41 7.24
C GLY A 56 -21.21 -41.82 6.26
N GLY A 57 -22.16 -42.66 6.70
CA GLY A 57 -23.20 -43.24 5.85
C GLY A 57 -24.21 -42.24 5.26
N PRO A 58 -25.08 -42.69 4.32
CA PRO A 58 -25.94 -41.81 3.53
C PRO A 58 -27.01 -41.14 4.41
N GLY A 59 -27.15 -39.82 4.30
CA GLY A 59 -28.30 -39.09 4.88
C GLY A 59 -28.02 -38.11 6.02
N ARG A 60 -26.76 -37.86 6.40
CA ARG A 60 -26.43 -36.80 7.36
C ARG A 60 -25.68 -35.67 6.68
N ALA A 61 -26.38 -34.58 6.35
CA ALA A 61 -25.72 -33.29 6.13
C ALA A 61 -24.98 -32.93 7.42
N ALA A 62 -23.66 -32.83 7.36
CA ALA A 62 -22.84 -32.42 8.50
C ALA A 62 -23.08 -30.93 8.75
N MET A 63 -24.10 -30.62 9.56
CA MET A 63 -24.30 -29.25 10.04
C MET A 63 -23.00 -28.75 10.71
N PRO A 64 -22.63 -27.46 10.57
CA PRO A 64 -21.46 -26.93 11.23
C PRO A 64 -21.61 -27.14 12.74
N THR A 65 -20.80 -28.04 13.30
CA THR A 65 -20.66 -28.19 14.75
C THR A 65 -19.54 -27.25 15.21
N PRO A 66 -19.51 -26.82 16.50
CA PRO A 66 -18.53 -25.85 16.99
C PRO A 66 -17.06 -26.17 16.65
N GLY A 67 -16.71 -27.44 16.44
CA GLY A 67 -15.37 -27.89 16.01
C GLY A 67 -15.04 -27.76 14.53
N ASN A 68 -16.01 -27.51 13.64
CA ASN A 68 -15.80 -27.44 12.17
C ASN A 68 -15.99 -26.04 11.56
N THR A 69 -16.18 -25.01 12.40
CA THR A 69 -16.46 -23.63 11.97
C THR A 69 -15.33 -23.01 11.13
N ALA A 70 -14.07 -23.34 11.42
CA ALA A 70 -12.92 -22.82 10.69
C ALA A 70 -12.86 -23.35 9.24
N ALA A 71 -13.10 -24.64 9.05
CA ALA A 71 -13.12 -25.26 7.72
C ALA A 71 -14.29 -24.72 6.88
N PHE A 72 -15.47 -24.56 7.50
CA PHE A 72 -16.61 -23.92 6.87
C PHE A 72 -16.30 -22.49 6.41
N ARG A 73 -15.68 -21.66 7.26
CA ARG A 73 -15.29 -20.29 6.89
C ARG A 73 -14.26 -20.27 5.75
N ALA A 74 -13.27 -21.16 5.77
CA ALA A 74 -12.29 -21.26 4.69
C ALA A 74 -12.96 -21.62 3.34
N ALA A 75 -13.88 -22.59 3.35
CA ALA A 75 -14.65 -22.98 2.16
C ALA A 75 -15.54 -21.82 1.66
N LEU A 76 -16.22 -21.11 2.58
CA LEU A 76 -17.04 -19.94 2.26
C LEU A 76 -16.22 -18.87 1.54
N TRP A 77 -15.11 -18.43 2.11
CA TRP A 77 -14.31 -17.35 1.51
C TRP A 77 -13.67 -17.76 0.18
N THR A 78 -13.25 -19.03 0.03
CA THR A 78 -12.77 -19.55 -1.25
C THR A 78 -13.86 -19.54 -2.33
N ASN A 79 -15.10 -19.90 -1.96
CA ASN A 79 -16.22 -19.83 -2.89
C ASN A 79 -16.62 -18.38 -3.21
N MET A 80 -16.52 -17.48 -2.25
CA MET A 80 -16.76 -16.05 -2.47
C MET A 80 -15.73 -15.44 -3.44
N GLU A 81 -14.45 -15.80 -3.33
CA GLU A 81 -13.43 -15.39 -4.30
C GLU A 81 -13.76 -15.86 -5.72
N LYS A 82 -14.14 -17.14 -5.87
CA LYS A 82 -14.60 -17.69 -7.16
C LYS A 82 -15.85 -16.99 -7.69
N LEU A 83 -16.79 -16.64 -6.81
CA LEU A 83 -17.99 -15.90 -7.19
C LEU A 83 -17.62 -14.51 -7.74
N MET A 84 -16.67 -13.80 -7.11
CA MET A 84 -16.19 -12.52 -7.64
C MET A 84 -15.57 -12.65 -9.02
N ASP A 85 -14.82 -13.74 -9.28
CA ASP A 85 -14.24 -13.99 -10.59
C ASP A 85 -15.32 -14.23 -11.66
N GLN A 86 -16.38 -14.97 -11.32
CA GLN A 86 -17.51 -15.23 -12.21
C GLN A 86 -18.30 -13.94 -12.51
N ILE A 87 -18.54 -13.11 -11.50
CA ILE A 87 -19.18 -11.79 -11.66
C ILE A 87 -18.31 -10.91 -12.57
N CYS A 88 -16.99 -10.85 -12.31
CA CYS A 88 -16.05 -10.09 -13.13
C CYS A 88 -16.07 -10.51 -14.61
N ALA A 89 -16.06 -11.83 -14.86
CA ALA A 89 -16.12 -12.38 -16.21
C ALA A 89 -17.44 -12.01 -16.91
N ALA A 90 -18.59 -12.17 -16.25
CA ALA A 90 -19.90 -11.82 -16.81
C ALA A 90 -20.01 -10.32 -17.13
N CYS A 91 -19.63 -9.45 -16.18
CA CYS A 91 -19.55 -8.01 -16.40
C CYS A 91 -18.66 -7.66 -17.60
N GLY A 92 -17.51 -8.32 -17.72
CA GLY A 92 -16.58 -8.14 -18.83
C GLY A 92 -17.19 -8.53 -20.19
N GLN A 93 -17.98 -9.60 -20.25
CA GLN A 93 -18.68 -10.00 -21.48
C GLN A 93 -19.78 -9.02 -21.87
N VAL A 94 -20.61 -8.57 -20.91
CA VAL A 94 -21.67 -7.59 -21.16
C VAL A 94 -21.09 -6.25 -21.60
N GLN A 95 -19.99 -5.81 -20.97
CA GLN A 95 -19.30 -4.60 -21.37
C GLN A 95 -18.67 -4.70 -22.77
N HIS A 96 -18.11 -5.88 -23.12
CA HIS A 96 -17.62 -6.12 -24.47
C HIS A 96 -18.74 -6.04 -25.50
N LEU A 97 -19.90 -6.65 -25.21
CA LEU A 97 -21.08 -6.61 -26.06
C LEU A 97 -21.56 -5.18 -26.29
N GLN A 98 -21.72 -4.38 -25.23
CA GLN A 98 -22.14 -2.98 -25.33
C GLN A 98 -21.15 -2.15 -26.16
N LYS A 99 -19.83 -2.30 -25.94
CA LYS A 99 -18.81 -1.59 -26.73
C LYS A 99 -18.88 -1.92 -28.23
N VAL A 100 -19.13 -3.18 -28.59
CA VAL A 100 -19.33 -3.56 -30.00
C VAL A 100 -20.60 -2.92 -30.57
N LEU A 101 -21.69 -2.87 -29.80
CA LEU A 101 -22.95 -2.21 -30.18
C LEU A 101 -22.80 -0.69 -30.37
N THR A 102 -21.95 -0.05 -29.56
CA THR A 102 -21.69 1.39 -29.68
C THR A 102 -20.84 1.73 -30.91
N LYS A 103 -19.91 0.84 -31.30
CA LYS A 103 -19.00 1.09 -32.45
C LYS A 103 -19.57 0.63 -33.80
N LYS A 104 -20.44 -0.39 -33.83
CA LYS A 104 -21.06 -0.86 -35.06
C LYS A 104 -22.21 0.05 -35.49
N ARG A 105 -22.10 0.54 -36.72
CA ARG A 105 -23.12 1.35 -37.40
C ARG A 105 -23.80 0.51 -38.46
N ASP A 106 -25.09 0.73 -38.63
CA ASP A 106 -25.82 0.19 -39.76
C ASP A 106 -25.21 0.70 -41.08
N PRO A 107 -24.84 -0.18 -42.02
CA PRO A 107 -24.27 0.22 -43.31
C PRO A 107 -25.18 1.11 -44.16
N VAL A 108 -26.49 1.10 -43.92
CA VAL A 108 -27.48 1.84 -44.72
C VAL A 108 -27.90 3.13 -44.03
N SER A 109 -28.30 3.09 -42.75
CA SER A 109 -28.76 4.27 -42.01
C SER A 109 -27.64 5.03 -41.28
N HIS A 110 -26.42 4.46 -41.18
CA HIS A 110 -25.28 4.98 -40.41
C HIS A 110 -25.54 5.20 -38.90
N VAL A 111 -26.70 4.77 -38.39
CA VAL A 111 -27.07 4.84 -36.97
C VAL A 111 -26.32 3.74 -36.21
N CYS A 112 -25.82 4.06 -35.02
CA CYS A 112 -25.21 3.05 -34.16
C CYS A 112 -26.27 2.09 -33.61
N PHE A 113 -25.96 0.79 -33.54
CA PHE A 113 -26.90 -0.21 -33.01
C PHE A 113 -27.35 0.10 -31.58
N ILE A 114 -26.49 0.74 -30.76
CA ILE A 114 -26.87 1.18 -29.41
C ILE A 114 -27.98 2.23 -29.41
N GLU A 115 -28.00 3.16 -30.37
CA GLU A 115 -29.01 4.21 -30.45
C GLU A 115 -30.38 3.66 -30.85
N GLU A 116 -30.40 2.59 -31.64
CA GLU A 116 -31.63 1.90 -32.03
C GLU A 116 -32.27 1.13 -30.86
N ILE A 117 -31.43 0.60 -29.96
CA ILE A 117 -31.84 -0.06 -28.72
C ILE A 117 -32.39 0.96 -27.72
N VAL A 118 -31.69 2.09 -27.53
CA VAL A 118 -32.08 3.16 -26.58
C VAL A 118 -33.33 3.91 -27.05
N LYS A 119 -33.51 4.16 -28.37
CA LYS A 119 -34.74 4.77 -28.94
C LYS A 119 -36.02 3.97 -28.67
N GLY A 120 -35.90 2.68 -28.32
CA GLY A 120 -37.03 1.82 -27.96
C GLY A 120 -37.53 1.96 -26.51
N GLY A 121 -37.02 2.90 -25.72
CA GLY A 121 -37.41 3.09 -24.32
C GLY A 121 -36.76 2.12 -23.33
N GLN A 122 -35.73 1.38 -23.75
CA GLN A 122 -34.95 0.52 -22.88
C GLN A 122 -33.86 1.34 -22.17
N SER A 123 -33.85 1.32 -20.84
CA SER A 123 -32.71 1.81 -20.03
C SER A 123 -31.40 1.16 -20.50
N ASP A 124 -30.28 1.88 -20.35
CA ASP A 124 -28.96 1.40 -20.77
C ASP A 124 -28.71 -0.06 -20.34
N ILE A 125 -28.15 -0.86 -21.25
CA ILE A 125 -27.92 -2.30 -21.06
C ILE A 125 -27.11 -2.54 -19.78
N LEU A 126 -26.08 -1.71 -19.55
CA LEU A 126 -25.29 -1.79 -18.33
C LEU A 126 -26.09 -1.42 -17.09
N TYR A 127 -26.92 -0.38 -17.16
CA TYR A 127 -27.78 0.02 -16.03
C TYR A 127 -28.72 -1.12 -15.62
N LYS A 128 -29.39 -1.77 -16.60
CA LYS A 128 -30.28 -2.90 -16.33
C LYS A 128 -29.54 -4.09 -15.75
N PHE A 129 -28.40 -4.45 -16.34
CA PHE A 129 -27.57 -5.55 -15.88
C PHE A 129 -27.05 -5.31 -14.47
N TRP A 130 -26.47 -4.14 -14.18
CA TRP A 130 -25.96 -3.80 -12.85
C TRP A 130 -27.06 -3.78 -11.80
N THR A 131 -28.21 -3.17 -12.11
CA THR A 131 -29.37 -3.15 -11.20
C THR A 131 -29.83 -4.58 -10.90
N ALA A 132 -29.91 -5.46 -11.91
CA ALA A 132 -30.28 -6.85 -11.72
C ALA A 132 -29.25 -7.61 -10.86
N VAL A 133 -27.94 -7.47 -11.14
CA VAL A 133 -26.88 -8.14 -10.40
C VAL A 133 -26.82 -7.66 -8.95
N THR A 134 -26.86 -6.35 -8.69
CA THR A 134 -26.81 -5.80 -7.31
C THR A 134 -28.05 -6.19 -6.51
N GLN A 135 -29.23 -6.19 -7.14
CA GLN A 135 -30.47 -6.64 -6.49
C GLN A 135 -30.44 -8.14 -6.18
N THR A 136 -29.90 -8.96 -7.11
CA THR A 136 -29.76 -10.40 -6.91
C THR A 136 -28.77 -10.71 -5.79
N LEU A 137 -27.60 -10.05 -5.77
CA LEU A 137 -26.64 -10.16 -4.68
C LEU A 137 -27.27 -9.80 -3.33
N SER A 138 -27.92 -8.64 -3.24
CA SER A 138 -28.57 -8.17 -2.01
C SER A 138 -29.63 -9.16 -1.51
N SER A 139 -30.56 -9.57 -2.37
CA SER A 139 -31.65 -10.49 -2.00
C SER A 139 -31.17 -11.89 -1.63
N GLN A 140 -30.22 -12.46 -2.38
CA GLN A 140 -29.69 -13.80 -2.12
C GLN A 140 -28.82 -13.83 -0.87
N PHE A 141 -28.00 -12.80 -0.65
CA PHE A 141 -27.18 -12.71 0.57
C PHE A 141 -28.07 -12.59 1.80
N GLN A 142 -29.08 -11.71 1.74
CA GLN A 142 -30.04 -11.54 2.83
C GLN A 142 -30.77 -12.86 3.12
N SER A 143 -31.35 -13.49 2.10
CA SER A 143 -32.06 -14.78 2.23
C SER A 143 -31.17 -15.88 2.80
N ALA A 144 -29.93 -16.00 2.32
CA ALA A 144 -28.97 -16.98 2.81
C ALA A 144 -28.61 -16.72 4.29
N THR A 145 -28.40 -15.46 4.69
CA THR A 145 -28.10 -15.12 6.09
C THR A 145 -29.28 -15.26 7.04
N ASP A 146 -30.51 -15.06 6.57
CA ASP A 146 -31.72 -15.30 7.37
C ASP A 146 -31.96 -16.80 7.56
N SER A 147 -31.58 -17.63 6.57
CA SER A 147 -31.66 -19.09 6.68
C SER A 147 -30.53 -19.71 7.53
N SER A 148 -29.40 -19.02 7.71
CA SER A 148 -28.19 -19.57 8.32
C SER A 148 -27.48 -18.61 9.26
N MET A 149 -27.54 -18.93 10.56
CA MET A 149 -26.81 -18.19 11.59
C MET A 149 -25.29 -18.25 11.38
N PHE A 150 -24.75 -19.33 10.80
CA PHE A 150 -23.31 -19.44 10.52
C PHE A 150 -22.85 -18.47 9.43
N LEU A 151 -23.62 -18.34 8.34
CA LEU A 151 -23.34 -17.36 7.29
C LEU A 151 -23.48 -15.94 7.83
N LYS A 152 -24.53 -15.67 8.60
CA LYS A 152 -24.74 -14.38 9.26
C LYS A 152 -23.56 -13.98 10.15
N GLN A 153 -23.09 -14.89 10.99
CA GLN A 153 -21.92 -14.65 11.85
C GLN A 153 -20.63 -14.43 11.04
N ALA A 154 -20.44 -15.14 9.92
CA ALA A 154 -19.27 -14.97 9.07
C ALA A 154 -19.27 -13.60 8.37
N PHE A 155 -20.39 -13.20 7.74
CA PHE A 155 -20.49 -11.91 7.05
C PHE A 155 -20.45 -10.72 8.01
N GLU A 156 -21.16 -10.76 9.13
CA GLU A 156 -21.12 -9.67 10.12
C GLU A 156 -19.81 -9.62 10.91
N GLY A 157 -19.13 -10.76 11.10
CA GLY A 157 -17.91 -10.85 11.88
C GLY A 157 -16.64 -10.55 11.09
N GLU A 158 -16.62 -10.93 9.80
CA GLU A 158 -15.49 -10.78 8.89
C GLU A 158 -15.85 -9.87 7.69
N TYR A 159 -16.77 -8.93 7.90
CA TYR A 159 -17.18 -7.92 6.92
C TYR A 159 -16.02 -7.26 6.16
N PRO A 160 -14.90 -6.85 6.82
CA PRO A 160 -13.75 -6.27 6.13
C PRO A 160 -13.18 -7.17 5.01
N LYS A 161 -13.24 -8.51 5.16
CA LYS A 161 -12.82 -9.43 4.10
C LYS A 161 -13.77 -9.39 2.91
N LEU A 162 -15.07 -9.34 3.17
CA LEU A 162 -16.09 -9.22 2.12
C LEU A 162 -15.94 -7.90 1.36
N LEU A 163 -15.75 -6.80 2.09
CA LEU A 163 -15.51 -5.48 1.50
C LEU A 163 -14.24 -5.45 0.65
N ARG A 164 -13.15 -6.10 1.10
CA ARG A 164 -11.93 -6.26 0.30
C ARG A 164 -12.20 -6.96 -1.03
N LEU A 165 -12.97 -8.06 -1.02
CA LEU A 165 -13.34 -8.79 -2.24
C LEU A 165 -14.11 -7.91 -3.23
N TYR A 166 -15.01 -7.08 -2.72
CA TYR A 166 -15.78 -6.13 -3.52
C TYR A 166 -14.90 -5.01 -4.10
N ASN A 167 -14.01 -4.44 -3.29
CA ASN A 167 -13.06 -3.42 -3.72
C ASN A 167 -12.09 -3.97 -4.79
N ASP A 168 -11.62 -5.21 -4.65
CA ASP A 168 -10.76 -5.88 -5.63
C ASP A 168 -11.52 -6.22 -6.91
N LEU A 169 -12.78 -6.67 -6.81
CA LEU A 169 -13.66 -6.86 -7.97
C LEU A 169 -13.81 -5.54 -8.75
N TRP A 170 -14.09 -4.44 -8.05
CA TRP A 170 -14.29 -3.14 -8.68
C TRP A 170 -13.03 -2.63 -9.41
N LYS A 171 -11.86 -2.72 -8.76
CA LYS A 171 -10.57 -2.38 -9.40
C LYS A 171 -10.31 -3.20 -10.65
N ARG A 172 -10.61 -4.51 -10.63
CA ARG A 172 -10.46 -5.39 -11.81
C ARG A 172 -11.39 -4.99 -12.95
N LEU A 173 -12.64 -4.61 -12.64
CA LEU A 173 -13.59 -4.12 -13.64
C LEU A 173 -13.13 -2.82 -14.31
N GLN A 174 -12.58 -1.88 -13.52
CA GLN A 174 -11.98 -0.65 -14.05
C GLN A 174 -10.81 -0.93 -14.99
N GLN A 175 -9.87 -1.81 -14.58
CA GLN A 175 -8.73 -2.21 -15.42
C GLN A 175 -9.17 -2.90 -16.71
N TYR A 176 -10.18 -3.78 -16.64
CA TYR A 176 -10.71 -4.47 -17.81
C TYR A 176 -11.36 -3.48 -18.80
N SER A 177 -12.07 -2.46 -18.29
CA SER A 177 -12.62 -1.37 -19.10
C SER A 177 -11.54 -0.65 -19.89
N GLN A 178 -10.45 -0.25 -19.21
CA GLN A 178 -9.30 0.45 -19.81
C GLN A 178 -8.60 -0.42 -20.87
N ASN A 179 -8.41 -1.72 -20.58
CA ASN A 179 -7.77 -2.66 -21.51
C ASN A 179 -8.59 -2.88 -22.78
N ILE A 180 -9.92 -3.00 -22.68
CA ILE A 180 -10.76 -3.08 -23.88
C ILE A 180 -10.64 -1.80 -24.70
N GLN A 181 -10.62 -0.62 -24.07
CA GLN A 181 -10.48 0.64 -24.79
C GLN A 181 -9.16 0.71 -25.58
N ARG A 182 -8.05 0.28 -24.96
CA ARG A 182 -6.73 0.21 -25.61
C ARG A 182 -6.69 -0.78 -26.77
N ASN A 183 -7.23 -1.99 -26.59
CA ASN A 183 -7.22 -3.04 -27.61
C ASN A 183 -8.01 -2.67 -28.86
N PHE A 184 -9.14 -1.95 -28.71
CA PHE A 184 -9.90 -1.49 -29.88
C PHE A 184 -9.21 -0.35 -30.64
N ASN A 185 -8.44 0.50 -29.95
CA ASN A 185 -7.69 1.59 -30.59
C ASN A 185 -6.46 1.06 -31.35
N THR A 186 -5.90 -0.08 -30.93
CA THR A 186 -4.78 -0.74 -31.65
C THR A 186 -5.22 -1.60 -32.83
N SER A 187 -6.49 -2.02 -32.88
CA SER A 187 -7.04 -2.82 -33.99
C SER A 187 -7.67 -1.99 -35.13
N GLY A 188 -7.41 -0.68 -35.19
CA GLY A 188 -7.87 0.20 -36.26
C GLY A 188 -6.90 0.20 -37.45
N THR A 189 -7.35 -0.37 -38.57
CA THR A 189 -6.79 -0.20 -39.92
C THR A 189 -6.33 1.24 -40.18
N THR A 190 -5.04 1.39 -40.49
CA THR A 190 -4.33 2.65 -40.77
C THR A 190 -4.61 3.23 -42.16
N GLU A 191 -5.84 3.15 -42.69
CA GLU A 191 -6.14 3.82 -43.96
C GLU A 191 -7.52 4.49 -43.91
N ILE A 192 -7.47 5.82 -44.10
CA ILE A 192 -8.57 6.76 -44.31
C ILE A 192 -9.34 7.16 -43.05
N PHE A 193 -8.75 8.00 -42.19
CA PHE A 193 -9.47 9.05 -41.43
C PHE A 193 -8.45 10.02 -40.78
N SER A 194 -7.67 10.71 -41.62
CA SER A 194 -6.61 11.64 -41.16
C SER A 194 -7.04 13.11 -41.10
N GLU A 195 -8.33 13.45 -41.21
CA GLU A 195 -8.75 14.87 -41.33
C GLU A 195 -9.75 15.40 -40.30
N LEU A 196 -10.04 14.68 -39.20
CA LEU A 196 -10.89 15.26 -38.12
C LEU A 196 -10.36 15.07 -36.69
N GLN A 197 -9.08 14.80 -36.50
CA GLN A 197 -8.43 14.88 -35.17
C GLN A 197 -7.88 16.29 -34.91
N GLN A 198 -8.79 17.25 -34.72
CA GLN A 198 -8.54 18.48 -33.97
C GLN A 198 -9.76 18.75 -33.09
N MET A 199 -9.98 17.88 -32.09
CA MET A 199 -10.79 18.11 -30.89
C MET A 199 -10.77 16.83 -30.03
N GLU A 200 -9.62 16.49 -29.44
CA GLU A 200 -9.55 15.47 -28.39
C GLU A 200 -8.82 16.07 -27.18
N GLU A 201 -9.58 16.83 -26.38
CA GLU A 201 -9.21 17.14 -24.99
C GLU A 201 -10.33 16.78 -23.98
N ASP A 202 -11.36 16.03 -24.39
CA ASP A 202 -12.40 15.50 -23.49
C ASP A 202 -12.66 14.01 -23.80
N THR A 203 -11.70 13.14 -23.49
CA THR A 203 -11.92 11.69 -23.56
C THR A 203 -12.65 11.23 -22.28
N GLN A 204 -13.92 11.58 -22.14
CA GLN A 204 -14.77 11.10 -21.05
C GLN A 204 -14.93 9.57 -21.13
N ASP A 205 -14.62 8.92 -20.01
CA ASP A 205 -14.79 7.48 -19.78
C ASP A 205 -16.20 7.03 -20.21
N LEU A 206 -16.31 6.26 -21.30
CA LEU A 206 -17.58 5.65 -21.75
C LEU A 206 -18.18 4.70 -20.71
N PHE A 207 -17.43 4.34 -19.67
CA PHE A 207 -17.88 3.62 -18.48
C PHE A 207 -18.76 4.49 -17.55
N MET A 208 -18.64 5.82 -17.67
CA MET A 208 -19.18 6.83 -16.76
C MET A 208 -19.99 7.90 -17.51
N GLN A 209 -20.77 7.55 -18.53
CA GLN A 209 -21.93 8.39 -18.83
C GLN A 209 -22.88 8.24 -17.64
N LYS A 210 -22.67 9.03 -16.58
CA LYS A 210 -23.60 9.13 -15.44
C LYS A 210 -24.97 9.45 -16.02
N PRO A 211 -25.94 8.50 -16.10
CA PRO A 211 -27.31 8.97 -15.97
C PRO A 211 -27.36 9.62 -14.58
N GLN A 212 -27.94 10.81 -14.46
CA GLN A 212 -27.71 11.75 -13.34
C GLN A 212 -27.84 11.19 -11.90
N ASP A 213 -28.26 9.93 -11.67
CA ASP A 213 -28.49 9.33 -10.35
C ASP A 213 -27.95 7.90 -10.09
N TYR A 214 -27.30 7.18 -11.02
CA TYR A 214 -26.87 5.78 -10.76
C TYR A 214 -25.36 5.57 -10.77
N ASP A 215 -24.83 5.12 -9.63
CA ASP A 215 -23.44 4.71 -9.45
C ASP A 215 -23.38 3.21 -9.12
N PRO A 216 -22.89 2.35 -10.03
CA PRO A 216 -22.78 0.91 -9.80
C PRO A 216 -21.80 0.54 -8.69
N GLU A 217 -20.77 1.35 -8.40
CA GLU A 217 -19.89 1.12 -7.25
C GLU A 217 -20.68 1.27 -5.95
N LYS A 218 -21.43 2.38 -5.87
CA LYS A 218 -22.28 2.68 -4.73
C LYS A 218 -23.36 1.62 -4.55
N ALA A 219 -24.06 1.22 -5.62
CA ALA A 219 -25.09 0.18 -5.56
C ALA A 219 -24.54 -1.18 -5.08
N LEU A 220 -23.31 -1.51 -5.48
CA LEU A 220 -22.62 -2.72 -5.02
C LEU A 220 -22.28 -2.63 -3.52
N LYS A 221 -21.77 -1.48 -3.04
CA LYS A 221 -21.51 -1.24 -1.61
C LYS A 221 -22.78 -1.20 -0.77
N ASP A 222 -23.84 -0.57 -1.27
CA ASP A 222 -25.15 -0.47 -0.61
C ASP A 222 -25.76 -1.87 -0.36
N SER A 223 -25.47 -2.86 -1.23
CA SER A 223 -25.88 -4.25 -1.01
C SER A 223 -25.32 -4.88 0.29
N LEU A 224 -24.23 -4.31 0.84
CA LEU A 224 -23.56 -4.82 2.04
C LEU A 224 -23.84 -4.00 3.31
N GLN A 225 -24.59 -2.90 3.21
CA GLN A 225 -24.75 -1.92 4.30
C GLN A 225 -25.27 -2.52 5.61
N HIS A 226 -26.14 -3.53 5.53
CA HIS A 226 -26.68 -4.24 6.69
C HIS A 226 -25.58 -4.95 7.50
N TYR A 227 -24.61 -5.57 6.80
CA TYR A 227 -23.49 -6.26 7.43
C TYR A 227 -22.47 -5.28 8.01
N GLU A 228 -22.28 -4.12 7.36
CA GLU A 228 -21.45 -3.04 7.89
C GLU A 228 -21.99 -2.52 9.22
N ALA A 229 -23.28 -2.21 9.30
CA ALA A 229 -23.89 -1.71 10.53
C ALA A 229 -23.74 -2.72 11.70
N ALA A 230 -23.95 -4.01 11.42
CA ALA A 230 -23.75 -5.07 12.40
C ALA A 230 -22.28 -5.22 12.82
N TYR A 231 -21.34 -5.14 11.86
CA TYR A 231 -19.90 -5.17 12.14
C TYR A 231 -19.48 -3.99 13.02
N LEU A 232 -19.92 -2.77 12.70
CA LEU A 232 -19.59 -1.55 13.46
C LEU A 232 -20.15 -1.61 14.88
N SER A 233 -21.36 -2.15 15.07
CA SER A 233 -21.91 -2.38 16.40
C SER A 233 -21.06 -3.35 17.21
N LYS A 234 -20.65 -4.48 16.61
CA LYS A 234 -19.78 -5.47 17.25
C LYS A 234 -18.36 -4.93 17.53
N SER A 235 -17.81 -4.12 16.61
CA SER A 235 -16.52 -3.44 16.78
C SER A 235 -16.55 -2.51 17.99
N LEU A 236 -17.62 -1.73 18.14
CA LEU A 236 -17.81 -0.88 19.32
C LEU A 236 -17.87 -1.70 20.62
N SER A 237 -18.60 -2.82 20.64
CA SER A 237 -18.63 -3.71 21.80
C SER A 237 -17.24 -4.27 22.12
N ARG A 238 -16.51 -4.80 21.12
CA ARG A 238 -15.15 -5.33 21.32
C ARG A 238 -14.17 -4.28 21.85
N LEU A 239 -14.35 -3.01 21.48
CA LEU A 239 -13.56 -1.90 22.00
C LEU A 239 -13.96 -1.48 23.42
N PHE A 240 -15.26 -1.56 23.75
CA PHE A 240 -15.78 -1.16 25.06
C PHE A 240 -15.55 -2.24 26.14
N ASP A 241 -15.61 -3.52 25.78
CA ASP A 241 -15.52 -4.62 26.73
C ASP A 241 -14.20 -4.59 27.54
N PRO A 242 -13.01 -4.43 26.94
CA PRO A 242 -11.75 -4.27 27.69
C PRO A 242 -11.77 -3.09 28.66
N ILE A 243 -12.38 -1.96 28.28
CA ILE A 243 -12.49 -0.78 29.17
C ILE A 243 -13.38 -1.10 30.36
N ASN A 244 -14.54 -1.72 30.13
CA ASN A 244 -15.48 -2.06 31.19
C ASN A 244 -14.91 -3.11 32.15
N LEU A 245 -14.02 -3.99 31.67
CA LEU A 245 -13.31 -4.96 32.51
C LEU A 245 -12.30 -4.29 33.44
N VAL A 246 -11.54 -3.30 32.96
CA VAL A 246 -10.52 -2.61 33.78
C VAL A 246 -11.12 -1.53 34.69
N PHE A 247 -12.34 -1.07 34.40
CA PHE A 247 -13.12 -0.16 35.26
C PHE A 247 -14.40 -0.84 35.77
N PRO A 248 -14.29 -1.82 36.68
CA PRO A 248 -15.47 -2.47 37.25
C PRO A 248 -16.31 -1.47 38.05
N PRO A 249 -17.64 -1.64 38.11
CA PRO A 249 -18.52 -0.76 38.88
C PRO A 249 -18.11 -0.78 40.37
N GLY A 250 -17.77 0.40 40.91
CA GLY A 250 -17.28 0.56 42.29
C GLY A 250 -15.76 0.36 42.47
N GLY A 251 -15.03 0.05 41.40
CA GLY A 251 -13.57 0.01 41.40
C GLY A 251 -12.96 1.38 41.75
N ARG A 252 -11.91 1.38 42.57
CA ARG A 252 -11.21 2.61 43.01
C ARG A 252 -9.80 2.74 42.44
N ASN A 253 -9.34 1.73 41.71
CA ASN A 253 -7.98 1.65 41.20
C ASN A 253 -7.99 1.92 39.69
N PRO A 254 -7.06 2.74 39.17
CA PRO A 254 -6.90 2.90 37.74
C PRO A 254 -6.29 1.64 37.10
N PRO A 255 -6.43 1.46 35.78
CA PRO A 255 -5.89 0.31 35.06
C PRO A 255 -4.37 0.19 35.19
N SER A 256 -3.90 -1.06 35.27
CA SER A 256 -2.49 -1.41 35.25
C SER A 256 -1.86 -1.22 33.86
N SER A 257 -0.53 -1.30 33.81
CA SER A 257 0.24 -1.20 32.57
C SER A 257 -0.17 -2.24 31.53
N ASP A 258 -0.35 -3.50 31.96
CA ASP A 258 -0.63 -4.63 31.07
C ASP A 258 -2.08 -4.60 30.54
N GLU A 259 -3.00 -4.15 31.38
CA GLU A 259 -4.40 -3.93 31.02
C GLU A 259 -4.54 -2.83 29.96
N LEU A 260 -3.79 -1.73 30.13
CA LEU A 260 -3.70 -0.68 29.11
C LEU A 260 -3.16 -1.23 27.78
N ASP A 261 -2.08 -2.01 27.82
CA ASP A 261 -1.48 -2.59 26.61
C ASP A 261 -2.46 -3.52 25.86
N SER A 262 -3.35 -4.21 26.59
CA SER A 262 -4.45 -5.00 26.02
C SER A 262 -5.49 -4.14 25.29
N ILE A 263 -5.90 -3.01 25.90
CA ILE A 263 -6.82 -2.04 25.28
C ILE A 263 -6.20 -1.48 24.00
N ILE A 264 -4.93 -1.08 24.06
CA ILE A 264 -4.19 -0.53 22.91
C ILE A 264 -4.07 -1.55 21.78
N LYS A 265 -3.73 -2.80 22.09
CA LYS A 265 -3.70 -3.90 21.10
C LYS A 265 -5.05 -4.11 20.43
N THR A 266 -6.14 -4.01 21.19
CA THR A 266 -7.50 -4.14 20.66
C THR A 266 -7.84 -2.98 19.70
N ILE A 267 -7.52 -1.74 20.09
CA ILE A 267 -7.67 -0.55 19.22
C ILE A 267 -6.87 -0.71 17.93
N ALA A 268 -5.59 -1.07 18.04
CA ALA A 268 -4.71 -1.25 16.89
C ALA A 268 -5.21 -2.37 15.95
N SER A 269 -5.69 -3.48 16.51
CA SER A 269 -6.26 -4.58 15.73
C SER A 269 -7.50 -4.16 14.95
N GLU A 270 -8.42 -3.40 15.57
CA GLU A 270 -9.65 -2.93 14.89
C GLU A 270 -9.33 -1.94 13.77
N LEU A 271 -8.40 -0.99 14.00
CA LEU A 271 -7.96 -0.04 12.97
C LEU A 271 -7.27 -0.75 11.80
N ASN A 272 -6.39 -1.72 12.09
CA ASN A 272 -5.67 -2.46 11.05
C ASN A 272 -6.61 -3.32 10.19
N VAL A 273 -7.61 -3.95 10.81
CA VAL A 273 -8.62 -4.73 10.08
C VAL A 273 -9.51 -3.84 9.21
N ALA A 274 -9.78 -2.60 9.64
CA ALA A 274 -10.58 -1.64 8.89
C ALA A 274 -9.84 -0.98 7.71
N ALA A 275 -8.50 -1.03 7.69
CA ALA A 275 -7.63 -0.38 6.69
C ALA A 275 -7.83 -0.86 5.24
N VAL A 276 -8.68 -1.87 5.02
CA VAL A 276 -9.07 -2.37 3.69
C VAL A 276 -9.90 -1.37 2.88
N ASP A 277 -10.55 -0.41 3.55
CA ASP A 277 -11.40 0.58 2.92
C ASP A 277 -11.39 1.92 3.69
N PRO A 278 -11.30 3.08 3.01
CA PRO A 278 -11.25 4.39 3.67
C PRO A 278 -12.51 4.73 4.48
N ASP A 279 -13.70 4.40 3.99
CA ASP A 279 -14.97 4.73 4.64
C ASP A 279 -15.14 3.88 5.90
N LEU A 280 -14.81 2.59 5.81
CA LEU A 280 -14.80 1.69 6.97
C LEU A 280 -13.76 2.11 8.02
N SER A 281 -12.56 2.51 7.57
CA SER A 281 -11.51 3.03 8.46
C SER A 281 -11.99 4.25 9.24
N LEU A 282 -12.68 5.17 8.57
CA LEU A 282 -13.27 6.35 9.22
C LEU A 282 -14.38 5.96 10.22
N ALA A 283 -15.24 5.01 9.88
CA ALA A 283 -16.29 4.54 10.76
C ALA A 283 -15.73 3.85 12.02
N VAL A 284 -14.72 3.00 11.88
CA VAL A 284 -14.02 2.37 13.01
C VAL A 284 -13.24 3.38 13.82
N ALA A 285 -12.59 4.37 13.20
CA ALA A 285 -11.93 5.47 13.92
C ALA A 285 -12.91 6.26 14.80
N LYS A 286 -14.16 6.48 14.35
CA LYS A 286 -15.22 7.08 15.19
C LYS A 286 -15.55 6.20 16.41
N ASN A 287 -15.54 4.88 16.26
CA ASN A 287 -15.72 3.96 17.40
C ASN A 287 -14.53 4.01 18.37
N VAL A 288 -13.30 4.10 17.85
CA VAL A 288 -12.09 4.30 18.67
C VAL A 288 -12.17 5.64 19.43
N ALA A 289 -12.61 6.72 18.79
CA ALA A 289 -12.80 8.00 19.46
C ALA A 289 -13.80 7.91 20.62
N LYS A 290 -14.95 7.24 20.42
CA LYS A 290 -15.93 6.95 21.48
C LYS A 290 -15.32 6.10 22.61
N THR A 291 -14.43 5.18 22.27
CA THR A 291 -13.73 4.29 23.21
C THR A 291 -12.76 5.06 24.09
N ILE A 292 -11.96 5.96 23.49
CA ILE A 292 -11.07 6.87 24.22
C ILE A 292 -11.89 7.82 25.11
N GLN A 293 -13.02 8.33 24.62
CA GLN A 293 -13.93 9.16 25.42
C GLN A 293 -14.50 8.38 26.62
N LEU A 294 -14.92 7.13 26.43
CA LEU A 294 -15.39 6.28 27.53
C LEU A 294 -14.29 6.07 28.57
N TYR A 295 -13.05 5.83 28.15
CA TYR A 295 -11.90 5.74 29.05
C TYR A 295 -11.71 7.02 29.88
N GLY A 296 -11.83 8.18 29.24
CA GLY A 296 -11.77 9.49 29.90
C GLY A 296 -12.86 9.67 30.95
N VAL A 297 -14.12 9.37 30.61
CA VAL A 297 -15.25 9.45 31.55
C VAL A 297 -15.07 8.52 32.75
N LYS A 298 -14.60 7.28 32.52
CA LYS A 298 -14.33 6.32 33.59
C LYS A 298 -13.17 6.77 34.49
N SER A 299 -12.14 7.39 33.90
CA SER A 299 -11.00 7.95 34.63
C SER A 299 -11.41 9.15 35.48
N GLU A 300 -12.30 10.01 34.97
CA GLU A 300 -12.87 11.15 35.69
C GLU A 300 -13.66 10.69 36.93
N GLN A 301 -14.45 9.61 36.80
CA GLN A 301 -15.20 9.01 37.91
C GLN A 301 -14.31 8.52 39.08
N LEU A 302 -13.01 8.28 38.85
CA LEU A 302 -12.07 7.87 39.89
C LEU A 302 -11.49 9.05 40.69
N LEU A 303 -11.61 10.28 40.19
CA LEU A 303 -10.92 11.43 40.76
C LEU A 303 -11.42 11.77 42.17
N SER A 304 -10.49 12.12 43.04
CA SER A 304 -10.77 12.77 44.32
C SER A 304 -10.65 14.29 44.16
N THR A 305 -11.66 15.05 44.59
CA THR A 305 -11.72 16.52 44.42
C THR A 305 -11.80 17.31 45.73
N GLN A 306 -11.96 16.62 46.87
CA GLN A 306 -12.14 17.26 48.18
C GLN A 306 -10.80 17.54 48.87
N GLY A 307 -10.82 17.89 50.17
CA GLY A 307 -9.63 18.24 50.96
C GLY A 307 -8.51 17.19 50.91
N ASP A 308 -8.86 15.90 50.78
CA ASP A 308 -7.90 14.83 50.56
C ASP A 308 -7.07 15.00 49.29
N ALA A 309 -7.58 15.66 48.25
CA ALA A 309 -6.87 15.87 46.99
C ALA A 309 -5.93 17.09 47.01
N SER A 310 -6.18 18.09 47.86
CA SER A 310 -5.55 19.41 47.79
C SER A 310 -4.56 19.72 48.91
N GLN A 311 -4.50 18.91 49.97
CA GLN A 311 -3.58 19.15 51.07
C GLN A 311 -2.11 19.04 50.62
N VAL A 312 -1.24 19.96 51.06
CA VAL A 312 0.20 19.97 50.69
C VAL A 312 1.12 20.01 51.91
N ILE A 313 0.57 19.72 53.08
CA ILE A 313 1.25 19.92 54.38
C ILE A 313 1.80 18.59 54.91
N GLY A 314 1.19 17.46 54.51
CA GLY A 314 1.60 16.11 54.89
C GLY A 314 2.04 15.24 53.70
N PRO A 315 2.41 13.97 53.96
CA PRO A 315 2.70 13.01 52.89
C PRO A 315 1.48 12.81 51.97
N LEU A 316 1.69 12.29 50.75
CA LEU A 316 0.60 12.10 49.80
C LEU A 316 -0.57 11.35 50.44
N THR A 317 -1.78 11.89 50.30
CA THR A 317 -3.00 11.19 50.71
C THR A 317 -3.32 10.05 49.74
N GLU A 318 -4.27 9.20 50.11
CA GLU A 318 -4.81 8.20 49.19
C GLU A 318 -5.51 8.83 47.98
N GLY A 319 -6.22 9.96 48.16
CA GLY A 319 -6.85 10.71 47.07
C GLY A 319 -5.83 11.27 46.08
N GLN A 320 -4.71 11.81 46.58
CA GLN A 320 -3.60 12.30 45.74
C GLN A 320 -2.89 11.17 45.02
N ARG A 321 -2.59 10.05 45.70
CA ARG A 321 -2.02 8.86 45.06
C ARG A 321 -2.91 8.34 43.94
N ARG A 322 -4.24 8.32 44.15
CA ARG A 322 -5.20 7.91 43.13
C ARG A 322 -5.19 8.86 41.93
N ASN A 323 -5.27 10.18 42.16
CA ASN A 323 -5.23 11.16 41.08
C ASN A 323 -3.93 11.07 40.27
N VAL A 324 -2.77 10.90 40.92
CA VAL A 324 -1.48 10.68 40.24
C VAL A 324 -1.52 9.43 39.37
N ALA A 325 -2.06 8.32 39.89
CA ALA A 325 -2.16 7.08 39.13
C ALA A 325 -3.13 7.21 37.93
N VAL A 326 -4.23 7.95 38.06
CA VAL A 326 -5.14 8.27 36.95
C VAL A 326 -4.43 9.10 35.87
N VAL A 327 -3.69 10.15 36.26
CA VAL A 327 -2.92 10.99 35.31
C VAL A 327 -1.89 10.16 34.55
N ASN A 328 -1.12 9.31 35.26
CA ASN A 328 -0.13 8.44 34.62
C ASN A 328 -0.78 7.44 33.65
N SER A 329 -1.94 6.90 34.01
CA SER A 329 -2.72 5.99 33.18
C SER A 329 -3.21 6.67 31.89
N LEU A 330 -3.76 7.88 32.01
CA LEU A 330 -4.16 8.71 30.85
C LEU A 330 -2.96 9.10 29.97
N TYR A 331 -1.83 9.45 30.56
CA TYR A 331 -0.62 9.78 29.82
C TYR A 331 -0.08 8.58 29.03
N LYS A 332 -0.09 7.38 29.64
CA LYS A 332 0.31 6.14 28.94
C LYS A 332 -0.64 5.82 27.79
N LEU A 333 -1.96 5.98 27.97
CA LEU A 333 -2.93 5.81 26.89
C LEU A 333 -2.66 6.81 25.76
N HIS A 334 -2.45 8.08 26.08
CA HIS A 334 -2.14 9.14 25.11
C HIS A 334 -0.89 8.80 24.28
N GLN A 335 0.23 8.47 24.93
CA GLN A 335 1.48 8.06 24.28
C GLN A 335 1.26 6.86 23.34
N SER A 336 0.47 5.88 23.78
CA SER A 336 0.28 4.65 23.03
C SER A 336 -0.65 4.82 21.83
N VAL A 337 -1.70 5.63 21.96
CA VAL A 337 -2.57 6.00 20.83
C VAL A 337 -1.77 6.81 19.81
N LEU A 338 -0.97 7.78 20.25
CA LEU A 338 -0.10 8.55 19.35
C LEU A 338 0.88 7.63 18.62
N LYS A 339 1.51 6.69 19.32
CA LYS A 339 2.41 5.71 18.71
C LYS A 339 1.68 4.86 17.65
N ALA A 340 0.50 4.32 17.96
CA ALA A 340 -0.26 3.52 17.00
C ALA A 340 -0.63 4.29 15.73
N VAL A 341 -1.00 5.58 15.86
CA VAL A 341 -1.27 6.45 14.72
C VAL A 341 0.02 6.76 13.95
N HIS A 342 1.12 7.04 14.65
CA HIS A 342 2.43 7.30 14.03
C HIS A 342 2.93 6.09 13.23
N ASP A 343 2.80 4.88 13.77
CA ASP A 343 3.15 3.63 13.07
C ASP A 343 2.30 3.45 11.80
N LEU A 344 0.99 3.77 11.86
CA LEU A 344 0.11 3.71 10.69
C LEU A 344 0.49 4.75 9.63
N MET A 345 0.82 5.98 10.04
CA MET A 345 1.34 7.02 9.15
C MET A 345 2.64 6.56 8.47
N GLY A 346 3.53 5.93 9.23
CA GLY A 346 4.76 5.29 8.75
C GLY A 346 4.48 4.26 7.65
N ASN A 347 3.59 3.32 7.92
CA ASN A 347 3.20 2.29 6.96
C ASN A 347 2.60 2.87 5.67
N ALA A 348 1.84 3.97 5.77
CA ALA A 348 1.23 4.62 4.61
C ALA A 348 2.26 5.32 3.71
N VAL A 349 3.30 5.93 4.29
CA VAL A 349 4.35 6.64 3.53
C VAL A 349 5.49 5.71 3.08
N GLN A 350 5.67 4.55 3.73
CA GLN A 350 6.77 3.63 3.47
C GLN A 350 6.94 3.22 1.99
N PRO A 351 5.88 2.93 1.21
CA PRO A 351 6.05 2.57 -0.20
C PRO A 351 6.68 3.70 -1.03
N LEU A 352 6.32 4.96 -0.75
CA LEU A 352 6.92 6.12 -1.40
C LEU A 352 8.40 6.25 -0.99
N LEU A 353 8.70 6.13 0.31
CA LEU A 353 10.08 6.19 0.81
C LEU A 353 10.97 5.11 0.18
N ASN A 354 10.47 3.88 0.06
CA ASN A 354 11.20 2.78 -0.58
C ASN A 354 11.50 3.10 -2.05
N SER A 355 10.49 3.54 -2.82
CA SER A 355 10.67 3.87 -4.23
C SER A 355 11.67 5.02 -4.44
N VAL A 356 11.66 6.03 -3.56
CA VAL A 356 12.63 7.13 -3.60
C VAL A 356 14.01 6.62 -3.23
N GLY A 357 14.14 5.80 -2.18
CA GLY A 357 15.39 5.19 -1.74
C GLY A 357 16.05 4.36 -2.85
N ASP A 358 15.29 3.49 -3.52
CA ASP A 358 15.76 2.67 -4.64
C ASP A 358 16.28 3.54 -5.79
N SER A 359 15.58 4.64 -6.08
CA SER A 359 15.97 5.59 -7.12
C SER A 359 17.26 6.34 -6.74
N VAL A 360 17.40 6.76 -5.47
CA VAL A 360 18.63 7.38 -4.95
C VAL A 360 19.81 6.41 -5.06
N GLU A 361 19.64 5.14 -4.70
CA GLU A 361 20.69 4.13 -4.83
C GLU A 361 21.06 3.90 -6.30
N ALA A 362 20.07 3.79 -7.19
CA ALA A 362 20.30 3.63 -8.62
C ALA A 362 21.12 4.80 -9.20
N ILE A 363 20.78 6.05 -8.84
CA ILE A 363 21.52 7.24 -9.27
C ILE A 363 22.96 7.19 -8.72
N ILE A 364 23.17 6.88 -7.44
CA ILE A 364 24.52 6.81 -6.85
C ILE A 364 25.37 5.74 -7.53
N ILE A 365 24.80 4.59 -7.89
CA ILE A 365 25.54 3.51 -8.59
C ILE A 365 26.06 3.96 -9.97
N THR A 366 25.38 4.91 -10.64
CA THR A 366 25.86 5.46 -11.93
C THR A 366 27.20 6.18 -11.80
N MET A 367 27.68 6.50 -10.58
CA MET A 367 29.03 7.04 -10.39
C MET A 367 30.12 6.13 -10.98
N HIS A 368 29.89 4.81 -11.03
CA HIS A 368 30.86 3.87 -11.61
C HIS A 368 30.90 3.90 -13.15
N GLN A 369 30.00 4.64 -13.79
CA GLN A 369 30.01 4.88 -15.24
C GLN A 369 30.82 6.13 -15.61
N GLU A 370 31.18 6.97 -14.63
CA GLU A 370 32.01 8.14 -14.85
C GLU A 370 33.51 7.81 -14.84
N ASP A 371 34.29 8.58 -15.61
CA ASP A 371 35.74 8.42 -15.66
C ASP A 371 36.45 9.19 -14.54
N PHE A 372 36.90 8.46 -13.53
CA PHE A 372 37.74 8.95 -12.42
C PHE A 372 39.23 8.66 -12.61
N SER A 373 39.66 8.15 -13.76
CA SER A 373 41.07 7.78 -14.02
C SER A 373 41.97 8.98 -14.35
N GLY A 374 41.37 10.11 -14.72
CA GLY A 374 42.07 11.27 -15.27
C GLY A 374 43.16 11.89 -14.37
N SER A 375 44.19 12.44 -15.02
CA SER A 375 45.23 13.28 -14.40
C SER A 375 44.75 14.73 -14.23
N LEU A 376 45.45 15.53 -13.42
CA LEU A 376 45.16 16.96 -13.25
C LEU A 376 45.22 17.68 -14.61
N SER A 377 44.17 18.42 -14.96
CA SER A 377 44.16 19.25 -16.17
C SER A 377 45.11 20.43 -16.02
N ASN A 378 46.07 20.58 -16.94
CA ASN A 378 47.01 21.72 -16.99
C ASN A 378 46.36 23.07 -17.39
N SER A 379 45.04 23.14 -17.60
CA SER A 379 44.35 24.41 -17.82
C SER A 379 44.07 25.08 -16.48
N GLY A 380 44.68 26.24 -16.22
CA GLY A 380 44.53 27.05 -15.00
C GLY A 380 43.12 27.64 -14.76
N LYS A 381 42.06 26.88 -15.02
CA LYS A 381 40.68 27.19 -14.61
C LYS A 381 40.28 26.23 -13.48
N PRO A 382 39.92 26.73 -12.28
CA PRO A 382 39.61 25.93 -11.11
C PRO A 382 38.16 25.37 -11.10
N ASP A 383 37.51 25.24 -12.25
CA ASP A 383 36.20 24.58 -12.31
C ASP A 383 36.40 23.07 -12.36
N VAL A 384 36.40 22.44 -11.20
CA VAL A 384 36.16 21.00 -11.10
C VAL A 384 34.65 20.81 -11.26
N PRO A 385 34.15 20.33 -12.42
CA PRO A 385 32.72 20.22 -12.64
C PRO A 385 32.13 19.19 -11.66
N CYS A 386 30.99 19.54 -11.05
CA CYS A 386 30.15 18.60 -10.32
C CYS A 386 29.77 17.44 -11.25
N SER A 387 29.98 16.21 -10.78
CA SER A 387 29.70 14.98 -11.52
C SER A 387 28.23 14.92 -11.96
N LEU A 388 27.96 14.27 -13.09
CA LEU A 388 26.62 14.22 -13.68
C LEU A 388 25.65 13.48 -12.77
N TYR A 389 26.07 12.34 -12.18
CA TYR A 389 25.23 11.60 -11.23
C TYR A 389 24.86 12.45 -10.00
N MET A 390 25.76 13.36 -9.58
CA MET A 390 25.52 14.21 -8.42
C MET A 390 24.53 15.34 -8.74
N LYS A 391 24.60 15.91 -9.95
CA LYS A 391 23.57 16.86 -10.44
C LYS A 391 22.21 16.19 -10.58
N GLU A 392 22.19 14.98 -11.12
CA GLU A 392 20.97 14.18 -11.23
C GLU A 392 20.38 13.87 -9.84
N LEU A 393 21.21 13.48 -8.88
CA LEU A 393 20.79 13.22 -7.50
C LEU A 393 20.17 14.47 -6.86
N GLN A 394 20.83 15.62 -6.97
CA GLN A 394 20.31 16.90 -6.45
C GLN A 394 18.95 17.25 -7.08
N GLY A 395 18.84 17.15 -8.41
CA GLY A 395 17.61 17.44 -9.14
C GLY A 395 16.49 16.45 -8.83
N PHE A 396 16.81 15.17 -8.62
CA PHE A 396 15.85 14.15 -8.21
C PHE A 396 15.31 14.41 -6.81
N ILE A 397 16.19 14.60 -5.81
CA ILE A 397 15.78 14.88 -4.43
C ILE A 397 14.96 16.16 -4.33
N ALA A 398 15.37 17.24 -5.02
CA ALA A 398 14.63 18.50 -5.02
C ALA A 398 13.21 18.35 -5.58
N ARG A 399 13.06 17.62 -6.70
CA ARG A 399 11.74 17.30 -7.27
C ARG A 399 10.92 16.45 -6.32
N VAL A 400 11.51 15.43 -5.72
CA VAL A 400 10.80 14.54 -4.79
C VAL A 400 10.21 15.33 -3.61
N MET A 401 10.98 16.26 -3.05
CA MET A 401 10.51 17.10 -1.95
C MET A 401 9.41 18.09 -2.40
N SER A 402 9.55 18.67 -3.58
CA SER A 402 8.58 19.63 -4.14
C SER A 402 7.25 18.98 -4.55
N ASP A 403 7.33 17.85 -5.24
CA ASP A 403 6.20 17.28 -5.98
C ASP A 403 5.44 16.23 -5.17
N TYR A 404 6.11 15.57 -4.21
CA TYR A 404 5.47 14.57 -3.35
C TYR A 404 5.36 15.06 -1.91
N PHE A 405 6.49 15.32 -1.25
CA PHE A 405 6.50 15.56 0.20
C PHE A 405 5.91 16.92 0.63
N ARG A 406 5.82 17.90 -0.26
CA ARG A 406 5.20 19.22 0.02
C ARG A 406 3.72 19.13 0.40
N HIS A 407 3.03 18.07 0.02
CA HIS A 407 1.60 17.90 0.27
C HIS A 407 1.28 17.48 1.71
N PHE A 408 2.27 17.03 2.48
CA PHE A 408 2.06 16.65 3.88
C PHE A 408 2.08 17.87 4.79
N GLU A 409 1.10 17.96 5.68
CA GLU A 409 1.05 18.99 6.73
C GLU A 409 1.95 18.62 7.93
N CYS A 410 2.18 17.33 8.16
CA CYS A 410 2.99 16.80 9.26
C CYS A 410 4.49 16.85 8.96
N PHE A 411 5.04 18.07 8.81
CA PHE A 411 6.44 18.26 8.45
C PHE A 411 7.43 17.53 9.36
N ASP A 412 7.16 17.49 10.68
CA ASP A 412 8.06 16.82 11.60
C ASP A 412 8.17 15.31 11.32
N PHE A 413 7.02 14.67 11.11
CA PHE A 413 6.95 13.27 10.73
C PHE A 413 7.66 13.00 9.40
N VAL A 414 7.46 13.86 8.40
CA VAL A 414 8.13 13.72 7.09
C VAL A 414 9.64 13.81 7.25
N PHE A 415 10.14 14.83 7.96
CA PHE A 415 11.58 15.01 8.15
C PHE A 415 12.21 13.86 8.93
N ASP A 416 11.55 13.33 9.96
CA ASP A 416 12.07 12.20 10.72
C ASP A 416 12.23 10.94 9.82
N ASN A 417 11.34 10.77 8.84
CA ASN A 417 11.41 9.67 7.87
C ASN A 417 12.40 9.93 6.72
N THR A 418 12.48 11.17 6.20
CA THR A 418 13.42 11.52 5.11
C THR A 418 14.86 11.67 5.61
N GLU A 419 15.06 11.91 6.91
CA GLU A 419 16.39 11.95 7.54
C GLU A 419 17.09 10.58 7.45
N ALA A 420 16.37 9.48 7.70
CA ALA A 420 16.91 8.13 7.55
C ALA A 420 17.36 7.86 6.10
N MET A 421 16.62 8.39 5.12
CA MET A 421 16.99 8.31 3.71
C MET A 421 18.25 9.14 3.39
N ALA A 422 18.40 10.32 3.99
CA ALA A 422 19.62 11.12 3.86
C ALA A 422 20.85 10.41 4.45
N GLN A 423 20.72 9.82 5.64
CA GLN A 423 21.78 9.02 6.27
C GLN A 423 22.19 7.86 5.37
N ARG A 424 21.21 7.12 4.83
CA ARG A 424 21.42 5.99 3.92
C ARG A 424 22.09 6.43 2.61
N ALA A 425 21.67 7.55 2.02
CA ALA A 425 22.26 8.08 0.81
C ALA A 425 23.76 8.40 1.00
N ILE A 426 24.13 8.99 2.14
CA ILE A 426 25.54 9.26 2.49
C ILE A 426 26.32 7.95 2.62
N GLU A 427 25.79 6.94 3.29
CA GLU A 427 26.45 5.64 3.45
C GLU A 427 26.68 4.93 2.11
N LEU A 428 25.67 4.94 1.24
CA LEU A 428 25.77 4.42 -0.12
C LEU A 428 26.79 5.18 -0.96
N PHE A 429 26.82 6.51 -0.84
CA PHE A 429 27.81 7.34 -1.53
C PHE A 429 29.23 6.99 -1.08
N ILE A 430 29.50 6.95 0.23
CA ILE A 430 30.85 6.62 0.75
C ILE A 430 31.25 5.20 0.36
N ARG A 431 30.33 4.24 0.45
CA ARG A 431 30.55 2.86 0.02
C ARG A 431 30.97 2.80 -1.43
N ASN A 432 30.19 3.39 -2.34
CA ASN A 432 30.49 3.34 -3.77
C ASN A 432 31.74 4.17 -4.12
N ALA A 433 31.95 5.32 -3.48
CA ALA A 433 33.17 6.12 -3.61
C ALA A 433 34.43 5.32 -3.22
N SER A 434 34.34 4.47 -2.20
CA SER A 434 35.45 3.61 -1.76
C SER A 434 35.78 2.47 -2.75
N LEU A 435 34.90 2.20 -3.72
CA LEU A 435 35.05 1.13 -4.70
C LEU A 435 35.52 1.63 -6.08
N ILE A 436 35.61 2.96 -6.28
CA ILE A 436 36.05 3.54 -7.55
C ILE A 436 37.49 3.11 -7.86
N ARG A 437 37.68 2.47 -9.00
CA ARG A 437 38.99 2.06 -9.51
C ARG A 437 38.95 1.93 -11.04
N PRO A 438 39.94 2.48 -11.77
CA PRO A 438 41.09 3.26 -11.30
C PRO A 438 40.73 4.68 -10.83
N LEU A 439 41.48 5.20 -9.86
CA LEU A 439 41.30 6.55 -9.29
C LEU A 439 42.57 7.40 -9.45
N GLY A 440 42.54 8.37 -10.38
CA GLY A 440 43.64 9.30 -10.66
C GLY A 440 43.58 10.59 -9.82
N GLU A 441 44.61 11.45 -9.91
CA GLU A 441 44.67 12.72 -9.16
C GLU A 441 43.54 13.70 -9.55
N GLY A 442 43.16 13.77 -10.84
CA GLY A 442 42.01 14.55 -11.28
C GLY A 442 40.69 13.95 -10.78
N GLY A 443 40.59 12.62 -10.74
CA GLY A 443 39.45 11.90 -10.16
C GLY A 443 39.28 12.16 -8.66
N LYS A 444 40.38 12.19 -7.89
CA LYS A 444 40.35 12.55 -6.45
C LYS A 444 39.81 13.95 -6.22
N MET A 445 40.23 14.93 -7.04
CA MET A 445 39.71 16.30 -6.95
C MET A 445 38.21 16.37 -7.27
N ARG A 446 37.76 15.64 -8.30
CA ARG A 446 36.33 15.54 -8.64
C ARG A 446 35.53 14.90 -7.52
N LEU A 447 35.97 13.75 -7.01
CA LEU A 447 35.31 13.07 -5.92
C LEU A 447 35.27 13.94 -4.66
N ALA A 448 36.34 14.68 -4.34
CA ALA A 448 36.35 15.63 -3.24
C ALA A 448 35.37 16.81 -3.43
N ALA A 449 35.07 17.22 -4.67
CA ALA A 449 34.00 18.15 -4.96
C ALA A 449 32.63 17.50 -4.74
N ASP A 450 32.45 16.25 -5.20
CA ASP A 450 31.23 15.48 -4.99
C ASP A 450 30.92 15.27 -3.50
N PHE A 451 31.92 15.06 -2.63
CA PHE A 451 31.71 15.01 -1.18
C PHE A 451 31.08 16.31 -0.62
N ALA A 452 31.44 17.48 -1.16
CA ALA A 452 30.80 18.74 -0.78
C ALA A 452 29.39 18.88 -1.39
N GLN A 453 29.21 18.41 -2.62
CA GLN A 453 27.93 18.45 -3.31
C GLN A 453 26.92 17.46 -2.71
N MET A 454 27.39 16.37 -2.11
CA MET A 454 26.55 15.40 -1.40
C MET A 454 25.88 16.03 -0.18
N GLU A 455 26.60 16.89 0.56
CA GLU A 455 26.01 17.66 1.68
C GLU A 455 24.85 18.54 1.20
N LEU A 456 24.98 19.17 0.02
CA LEU A 456 23.92 19.97 -0.59
C LEU A 456 22.78 19.10 -1.14
N ALA A 457 23.09 17.91 -1.67
CA ALA A 457 22.11 17.00 -2.25
C ALA A 457 21.13 16.46 -1.19
N VAL A 458 21.62 16.13 0.00
CA VAL A 458 20.76 15.62 1.08
C VAL A 458 20.14 16.71 1.95
N ALA A 459 20.56 17.97 1.81
CA ALA A 459 20.05 19.08 2.61
C ALA A 459 18.50 19.21 2.56
N PRO A 460 17.81 19.02 1.44
CA PRO A 460 16.34 19.07 1.41
C PRO A 460 15.64 17.96 2.21
N LEU A 461 16.33 16.85 2.51
CA LEU A 461 15.75 15.68 3.18
C LEU A 461 15.79 15.78 4.71
N CYS A 462 16.49 16.76 5.26
CA CYS A 462 16.72 16.88 6.70
C CYS A 462 16.58 18.33 7.15
N ARG A 463 16.28 18.55 8.44
CA ARG A 463 16.22 19.91 9.00
C ARG A 463 17.60 20.57 8.97
N ARG A 464 18.63 19.81 9.35
CA ARG A 464 20.04 20.21 9.30
C ARG A 464 20.91 19.00 8.99
N VAL A 465 21.85 19.14 8.06
CA VAL A 465 22.80 18.07 7.67
C VAL A 465 23.69 17.63 8.84
N SER A 466 23.95 18.54 9.80
CA SER A 466 24.68 18.23 11.04
C SER A 466 23.98 17.20 11.94
N ASP A 467 22.66 17.09 11.83
CA ASP A 467 21.84 16.26 12.72
C ASP A 467 21.86 14.79 12.29
N LEU A 468 22.35 14.48 11.07
CA LEU A 468 22.56 13.13 10.53
C LEU A 468 23.61 12.29 11.28
N GLY A 469 24.18 12.82 12.36
CA GLY A 469 24.98 12.08 13.34
C GLY A 469 26.21 11.39 12.75
N LYS A 470 26.23 10.05 12.81
CA LYS A 470 27.39 9.23 12.41
C LYS A 470 27.67 9.35 10.91
N SER A 471 26.65 9.29 10.05
CA SER A 471 26.81 9.29 8.59
C SER A 471 27.40 10.61 8.11
N TYR A 472 26.98 11.76 8.67
CA TYR A 472 27.61 13.04 8.37
C TYR A 472 29.07 13.12 8.85
N ARG A 473 29.37 12.64 10.08
CA ARG A 473 30.77 12.55 10.55
C ARG A 473 31.64 11.67 9.64
N GLN A 474 31.09 10.58 9.12
CA GLN A 474 31.78 9.72 8.14
C GLN A 474 32.09 10.48 6.85
N LEU A 475 31.11 11.18 6.28
CA LEU A 475 31.30 11.99 5.07
C LEU A 475 32.44 13.01 5.24
N ARG A 476 32.43 13.73 6.36
CA ARG A 476 33.46 14.73 6.71
C ARG A 476 34.83 14.13 6.95
N SER A 477 34.87 12.96 7.61
CA SER A 477 36.13 12.29 7.97
C SER A 477 36.77 11.54 6.80
N PHE A 478 35.97 11.06 5.85
CA PHE A 478 36.45 10.32 4.69
C PHE A 478 37.06 11.23 3.62
N ARG A 479 36.46 12.41 3.38
CA ARG A 479 36.90 13.35 2.33
C ARG A 479 38.40 13.68 2.37
N PRO A 480 39.04 13.98 3.52
CA PRO A 480 40.48 14.25 3.58
C PRO A 480 41.34 13.03 3.24
N LEU A 481 40.85 11.81 3.48
CA LEU A 481 41.60 10.57 3.23
C LEU A 481 41.89 10.34 1.75
N LEU A 482 41.11 10.95 0.85
CA LEU A 482 41.36 10.93 -0.59
C LEU A 482 42.78 11.38 -0.95
N PHE A 483 43.35 12.32 -0.18
CA PHE A 483 44.63 12.96 -0.45
C PHE A 483 45.76 12.53 0.51
N GLN A 484 45.48 11.66 1.48
CA GLN A 484 46.50 11.16 2.43
C GLN A 484 47.25 9.95 1.89
N THR A 485 48.46 9.69 2.39
CA THR A 485 49.20 8.44 2.12
C THR A 485 48.58 7.25 2.85
N SER A 486 48.85 6.03 2.40
CA SER A 486 48.29 4.82 3.02
C SER A 486 48.71 4.65 4.48
N GLU A 487 49.93 5.09 4.83
CA GLU A 487 50.45 5.11 6.21
C GLU A 487 49.66 6.08 7.10
N HIS A 488 49.41 7.30 6.61
CA HIS A 488 48.63 8.29 7.35
C HIS A 488 47.17 7.87 7.53
N ILE A 489 46.57 7.24 6.51
CA ILE A 489 45.23 6.67 6.62
C ILE A 489 45.18 5.62 7.73
N ALA A 490 46.13 4.68 7.76
CA ALA A 490 46.19 3.63 8.78
C ALA A 490 46.36 4.17 10.21
N SER A 491 47.01 5.33 10.36
CA SER A 491 47.18 6.01 11.66
C SER A 491 46.02 6.94 12.06
N SER A 492 45.00 7.08 11.22
CA SER A 492 43.91 8.04 11.45
C SER A 492 43.05 7.63 12.65
N PRO A 493 42.79 8.54 13.60
CA PRO A 493 41.94 8.25 14.76
C PRO A 493 40.47 8.06 14.38
N ALA A 494 40.05 8.42 13.16
CA ALA A 494 38.68 8.24 12.68
C ALA A 494 38.35 6.77 12.33
N LEU A 495 39.36 5.89 12.22
CA LEU A 495 39.18 4.48 11.89
C LEU A 495 38.57 3.70 13.06
N GLY A 496 37.61 2.82 12.74
CA GLY A 496 36.95 1.95 13.71
C GLY A 496 35.82 2.65 14.48
N GLU A 497 36.00 3.91 14.88
CA GLU A 497 34.96 4.67 15.58
C GLU A 497 33.97 5.33 14.61
N VAL A 498 34.48 6.15 13.68
CA VAL A 498 33.67 6.89 12.71
C VAL A 498 33.57 6.10 11.42
N ILE A 499 34.70 5.77 10.80
CA ILE A 499 34.76 5.05 9.52
C ILE A 499 35.05 3.56 9.78
N PRO A 500 34.21 2.63 9.29
CA PRO A 500 34.44 1.20 9.44
C PRO A 500 35.76 0.73 8.77
N PHE A 501 36.43 -0.25 9.39
CA PHE A 501 37.67 -0.81 8.84
C PHE A 501 37.45 -1.45 7.46
N SER A 502 36.33 -2.16 7.26
CA SER A 502 35.99 -2.75 5.96
C SER A 502 35.94 -1.73 4.83
N THR A 503 35.32 -0.57 5.05
CA THR A 503 35.23 0.52 4.05
C THR A 503 36.59 1.09 3.70
N ILE A 504 37.49 1.21 4.68
CA ILE A 504 38.84 1.75 4.45
C ILE A 504 39.74 0.72 3.77
N LEU A 505 39.61 -0.56 4.11
CA LEU A 505 40.30 -1.62 3.40
C LEU A 505 39.87 -1.65 1.92
N GLN A 506 38.56 -1.57 1.65
CA GLN A 506 38.03 -1.43 0.28
C GLN A 506 38.65 -0.22 -0.43
N PHE A 507 38.68 0.94 0.24
CA PHE A 507 39.32 2.13 -0.31
C PHE A 507 40.82 1.93 -0.59
N LEU A 508 41.57 1.21 0.25
CA LEU A 508 42.99 0.93 0.01
C LEU A 508 43.21 0.02 -1.22
N PHE A 509 42.27 -0.86 -1.59
CA PHE A 509 42.34 -1.62 -2.85
C PHE A 509 42.29 -0.71 -4.09
N THR A 510 41.69 0.48 -4.02
CA THR A 510 41.71 1.45 -5.13
C THR A 510 43.12 1.92 -5.48
N ARG A 511 44.03 1.87 -4.49
CA ARG A 511 45.44 2.25 -4.60
C ARG A 511 46.36 1.07 -4.90
N ALA A 512 45.83 -0.15 -4.88
CA ALA A 512 46.61 -1.34 -5.11
C ALA A 512 46.94 -1.53 -6.61
N PRO A 513 48.04 -2.22 -6.95
CA PRO A 513 48.36 -2.61 -8.33
C PRO A 513 47.21 -3.41 -8.97
N PRO A 514 46.97 -3.27 -10.29
CA PRO A 514 45.83 -3.91 -10.99
C PRO A 514 45.80 -5.44 -10.84
N GLU A 515 46.93 -6.07 -10.54
CA GLU A 515 47.06 -7.51 -10.27
C GLU A 515 46.31 -7.93 -9.00
N LEU A 516 46.20 -7.04 -8.01
CA LEU A 516 45.44 -7.28 -6.79
C LEU A 516 43.97 -6.92 -7.03
N LYS A 517 43.15 -7.93 -7.33
CA LYS A 517 41.69 -7.79 -7.53
C LYS A 517 41.00 -7.31 -6.24
N SER A 518 39.96 -6.49 -6.38
CA SER A 518 39.13 -6.09 -5.25
C SER A 518 38.32 -7.29 -4.70
N PRO A 519 37.85 -7.25 -3.44
CA PRO A 519 37.09 -8.35 -2.83
C PRO A 519 35.88 -8.79 -3.68
N PHE A 520 35.12 -7.85 -4.21
CA PHE A 520 33.95 -8.15 -5.06
C PHE A 520 34.35 -8.74 -6.42
N GLN A 521 35.48 -8.31 -7.00
CA GLN A 521 36.01 -8.88 -8.24
C GLN A 521 36.51 -10.31 -8.03
N ARG A 522 37.13 -10.60 -6.88
CA ARG A 522 37.56 -11.95 -6.52
C ARG A 522 36.38 -12.90 -6.31
N ALA A 523 35.27 -12.39 -5.78
CA ALA A 523 34.03 -13.13 -5.59
C ALA A 523 33.14 -13.19 -6.85
N GLU A 524 33.57 -12.59 -7.97
CA GLU A 524 32.81 -12.51 -9.23
C GLU A 524 31.42 -11.86 -9.06
N TRP A 525 31.33 -10.85 -8.19
CA TRP A 525 30.10 -10.11 -7.94
C TRP A 525 30.07 -8.78 -8.69
N SER A 526 28.88 -8.38 -9.13
CA SER A 526 28.64 -7.01 -9.56
C SER A 526 28.71 -6.05 -8.36
N ILE A 527 28.94 -4.76 -8.61
CA ILE A 527 28.94 -3.74 -7.56
C ILE A 527 27.59 -3.69 -6.84
N ALA A 528 26.48 -3.80 -7.59
CA ALA A 528 25.14 -3.88 -7.02
C ALA A 528 24.97 -5.10 -6.10
N ARG A 529 25.41 -6.29 -6.52
CA ARG A 529 25.38 -7.51 -5.69
C ARG A 529 26.25 -7.36 -4.45
N TYR A 530 27.40 -6.71 -4.56
CA TYR A 530 28.28 -6.45 -3.43
C TYR A 530 27.68 -5.45 -2.43
N SER A 531 27.05 -4.38 -2.92
CA SER A 531 26.31 -3.41 -2.10
C SER A 531 25.21 -4.14 -1.30
N GLN A 532 24.39 -4.93 -1.98
CA GLN A 532 23.34 -5.73 -1.33
C GLN A 532 23.92 -6.67 -0.26
N TRP A 533 25.02 -7.37 -0.56
CA TRP A 533 25.66 -8.27 0.40
C TRP A 533 26.15 -7.52 1.66
N LEU A 534 26.67 -6.30 1.50
CA LEU A 534 27.08 -5.46 2.64
C LEU A 534 25.90 -5.03 3.51
N ASP A 535 24.71 -4.88 2.95
CA ASP A 535 23.49 -4.58 3.70
C ASP A 535 22.98 -5.79 4.47
N ASP A 536 23.03 -6.98 3.85
CA ASP A 536 22.64 -8.24 4.50
C ASP A 536 23.61 -8.63 5.64
N HIS A 537 24.84 -8.09 5.63
CA HIS A 537 25.90 -8.39 6.62
C HIS A 537 26.41 -7.11 7.32
N PRO A 538 25.69 -6.58 8.31
CA PRO A 538 26.07 -5.35 9.02
C PRO A 538 27.27 -5.53 9.96
N SER A 539 27.58 -6.77 10.34
CA SER A 539 28.69 -7.12 11.22
C SER A 539 30.05 -6.83 10.54
N GLU A 540 30.86 -5.98 11.17
CA GLU A 540 32.24 -5.68 10.73
C GLU A 540 33.08 -6.97 10.62
N LYS A 541 32.88 -7.93 11.52
CA LYS A 541 33.59 -9.21 11.51
C LYS A 541 33.34 -9.98 10.21
N ASP A 542 32.10 -9.99 9.73
CA ASP A 542 31.71 -10.74 8.52
C ASP A 542 32.25 -10.02 7.28
N ARG A 543 32.16 -8.68 7.26
CA ARG A 543 32.74 -7.84 6.19
C ARG A 543 34.25 -8.00 6.09
N LEU A 544 34.96 -8.04 7.21
CA LEU A 544 36.41 -8.27 7.24
C LEU A 544 36.78 -9.71 6.85
N ALA A 545 35.94 -10.69 7.17
CA ALA A 545 36.17 -12.08 6.77
C ALA A 545 36.10 -12.28 5.25
N LEU A 546 35.28 -11.51 4.55
CA LEU A 546 35.24 -11.51 3.08
C LEU A 546 36.47 -10.86 2.44
N ILE A 547 37.10 -9.90 3.14
CA ILE A 547 38.27 -9.16 2.65
C ILE A 547 39.57 -9.93 2.90
N ARG A 548 39.63 -10.78 3.94
CA ARG A 548 40.74 -11.72 4.20
C ARG A 548 40.86 -12.75 3.07
#